data_AF-A0A6T7HX58-F1
#
_entry.id   AF-A0A6T7HX58-F1
#
_cell.length_a   1.000
_cell.length_b   1.000
_cell.length_c   1.000
_cell.angle_alpha   90.00
_cell.angle_beta   90.00
_cell.angle_gamma   90.00
#
_symmetry.space_group_name_H-M   'P 1'
#
loop_
_entity.id
_entity.type
_entity.pdbx_description
1 polymer ?
#
loop_
_entity_poly.entity_id
_entity_poly.type
_entity_poly.pdbx_seq_one_letter_code
_entity_poly.pdbx_strand_id
1 'polypeptide(L)'
;MHYPGFVNERTRLAIMEDPLVLDVLPLRLLGGLTAADLWPTMNVCMLGWLLLAVAPRWKYTSTLTILPPLLHSAIYLLTMGSLILDDAERTLGADFTTLEGVATIFQQNHNAVFVGWFHYLAFDLLIGRTICEDSIRRGASWKGHVLFVIPCLLFTFMLGPIGWISYIALSPLILGSSMQSSNTTKTKNN
;
A
#
# COMPACT_ATOMS: atom_id res chain seq x y z
N MET A 1 3.29 19.12 36.34
CA MET A 1 2.99 17.66 36.38
C MET A 1 3.95 17.01 35.40
N HIS A 2 5.08 16.54 35.94
CA HIS A 2 6.25 16.06 35.22
C HIS A 2 6.02 14.57 34.93
N TYR A 3 6.18 14.10 33.70
CA TYR A 3 6.32 12.68 33.39
C TYR A 3 7.80 12.35 33.30
N PRO A 4 8.39 11.60 34.25
CA PRO A 4 9.73 11.06 34.11
C PRO A 4 9.66 9.57 33.73
N GLY A 5 10.44 9.21 32.69
CA GLY A 5 11.08 7.90 32.57
C GLY A 5 10.31 6.83 31.81
N PHE A 6 10.86 6.41 30.66
CA PHE A 6 10.92 5.00 30.26
C PHE A 6 12.04 4.71 29.23
N VAL A 7 13.22 5.31 29.40
CA VAL A 7 14.44 4.77 28.78
C VAL A 7 15.53 4.82 29.83
N ASN A 8 15.99 3.65 30.28
CA ASN A 8 17.08 3.58 31.24
C ASN A 8 18.41 3.98 30.56
N GLU A 9 19.38 4.45 31.34
CA GLU A 9 20.64 4.99 30.82
C GLU A 9 21.49 3.94 30.07
N ARG A 10 21.34 2.65 30.41
CA ARG A 10 21.96 1.54 29.66
C ARG A 10 21.31 1.30 28.30
N THR A 11 20.00 1.45 28.18
CA THR A 11 19.28 1.41 26.91
C THR A 11 19.67 2.62 26.06
N ARG A 12 19.83 3.80 26.69
CA ARG A 12 20.34 5.01 26.02
C ARG A 12 21.77 4.81 25.48
N LEU A 13 22.64 4.16 26.24
CA LEU A 13 24.02 3.86 25.82
C LEU A 13 24.09 2.71 24.79
N ALA A 14 23.24 1.68 24.90
CA ALA A 14 23.15 0.60 23.91
C ALA A 14 22.61 1.09 22.55
N ILE A 15 21.73 2.10 22.54
CA ILE A 15 21.26 2.79 21.33
C ILE A 15 22.39 3.62 20.67
N MET A 16 23.40 4.05 21.44
CA MET A 16 24.52 4.86 20.93
C MET A 16 25.68 4.03 20.36
N GLU A 17 25.73 2.72 20.60
CA GLU A 17 26.85 1.85 20.17
C GLU A 17 26.57 0.98 18.93
N ASP A 18 25.32 0.87 18.47
CA ASP A 18 24.97 0.09 17.28
C ASP A 18 24.42 0.98 16.16
N PRO A 19 25.19 1.24 15.09
CA PRO A 19 24.73 2.03 13.94
C PRO A 19 23.58 1.36 13.15
N LEU A 20 23.18 0.13 13.49
CA LEU A 20 22.02 -0.57 12.93
C LEU A 20 20.75 -0.47 13.79
N VAL A 21 20.82 0.09 15.01
CA VAL A 21 19.62 0.41 15.79
C VAL A 21 19.02 1.69 15.22
N LEU A 22 17.98 1.51 14.40
CA LEU A 22 17.18 2.63 13.91
C LEU A 22 16.67 3.44 15.11
N ASP A 23 16.98 4.74 15.14
CA ASP A 23 16.36 5.66 16.09
C ASP A 23 14.89 5.84 15.70
N VAL A 24 14.04 4.94 16.18
CA VAL A 24 12.57 4.96 15.99
C VAL A 24 11.92 5.36 17.30
N LEU A 25 11.53 6.64 17.36
CA LEU A 25 10.82 7.19 18.50
C LEU A 25 9.48 6.46 18.72
N PRO A 26 9.08 6.21 19.97
CA PRO A 26 7.83 5.52 20.30
C PRO A 26 6.62 6.35 19.88
N LEU A 27 5.62 5.69 19.30
CA LEU A 27 4.43 6.33 18.75
C LEU A 27 3.35 6.47 19.83
N ARG A 28 3.06 7.70 20.24
CA ARG A 28 2.13 7.99 21.34
C ARG A 28 0.73 7.41 21.12
N LEU A 29 0.16 7.54 19.93
CA LEU A 29 -1.19 7.06 19.64
C LEU A 29 -1.29 5.53 19.51
N LEU A 30 -0.16 4.85 19.41
CA LEU A 30 -0.05 3.39 19.31
C LEU A 30 0.43 2.77 20.63
N GLY A 31 0.22 3.47 21.76
CA GLY A 31 0.55 2.95 23.09
C GLY A 31 2.05 2.85 23.36
N GLY A 32 2.88 3.60 22.62
CA GLY A 32 4.33 3.60 22.76
C GLY A 32 5.05 2.55 21.91
N LEU A 33 4.34 1.80 21.06
CA LEU A 33 4.96 0.93 20.05
C LEU A 33 5.82 1.75 19.08
N THR A 34 6.91 1.14 18.62
CA THR A 34 7.79 1.75 17.61
C THR A 34 7.42 1.28 16.20
N ALA A 35 7.91 1.97 15.17
CA ALA A 35 7.78 1.51 13.79
C ALA A 35 8.40 0.12 13.58
N ALA A 36 9.46 -0.23 14.32
CA ALA A 36 10.10 -1.55 14.25
C ALA A 36 9.16 -2.66 14.78
N ASP A 37 8.44 -2.40 15.88
CA ASP A 37 7.47 -3.35 16.44
C ASP A 37 6.30 -3.62 15.48
N LEU A 38 5.90 -2.60 14.72
CA LEU A 38 4.79 -2.66 13.77
C LEU A 38 5.23 -3.19 12.39
N TRP A 39 6.52 -3.17 12.07
CA TRP A 39 7.05 -3.57 10.77
C TRP A 39 6.56 -4.95 10.29
N PRO A 40 6.52 -6.02 11.13
CA PRO A 40 6.07 -7.34 10.68
C PRO A 40 4.63 -7.37 10.13
N THR A 41 3.79 -6.42 10.54
CA THR A 41 2.39 -6.30 10.06
C THR A 41 2.31 -5.97 8.57
N MET A 42 3.40 -5.51 7.94
CA MET A 42 3.45 -5.31 6.49
C MET A 42 3.08 -6.59 5.72
N ASN A 43 3.48 -7.76 6.24
CA ASN A 43 3.28 -9.05 5.58
C ASN A 43 1.80 -9.43 5.41
N VAL A 44 0.89 -8.80 6.16
CA VAL A 44 -0.55 -9.04 6.03
C VAL A 44 -1.07 -8.70 4.62
N CYS A 45 -0.43 -7.77 3.89
CA CYS A 45 -0.81 -7.49 2.50
C CYS A 45 -0.60 -8.69 1.57
N MET A 46 0.34 -9.60 1.88
CA MET A 46 0.61 -10.80 1.07
C MET A 46 -0.61 -11.72 0.96
N LEU A 47 -1.44 -11.76 2.00
CA LEU A 47 -2.69 -12.51 1.98
C LEU A 47 -3.66 -11.96 0.94
N GLY A 48 -3.73 -10.62 0.81
CA GLY A 48 -4.53 -9.94 -0.19
C GLY A 48 -4.05 -10.30 -1.60
N TRP A 49 -2.74 -10.14 -1.87
CA TRP A 49 -2.15 -10.48 -3.17
C TRP A 49 -2.36 -11.94 -3.56
N LEU A 50 -2.18 -12.87 -2.62
CA LEU A 50 -2.37 -14.29 -2.85
C LEU A 50 -3.83 -14.62 -3.22
N LEU A 51 -4.80 -14.03 -2.52
CA LEU A 51 -6.22 -14.21 -2.81
C LEU A 51 -6.60 -13.66 -4.20
N LEU A 52 -6.08 -12.49 -4.58
CA LEU A 52 -6.31 -11.90 -5.90
C LEU A 52 -5.70 -12.75 -7.02
N ALA A 53 -4.52 -13.33 -6.80
CA ALA A 53 -3.86 -14.17 -7.78
C ALA A 53 -4.56 -15.53 -7.96
N VAL A 54 -4.84 -16.23 -6.85
CA VAL A 54 -5.25 -17.65 -6.86
C VAL A 54 -6.77 -17.83 -6.87
N ALA A 55 -7.50 -17.00 -6.13
CA ALA A 55 -8.93 -17.19 -5.91
C ALA A 55 -9.74 -15.91 -6.18
N PRO A 56 -9.56 -15.23 -7.33
CA PRO A 56 -10.17 -13.91 -7.60
C PRO A 56 -11.70 -13.91 -7.55
N ARG A 57 -12.35 -15.04 -7.85
CA ARG A 57 -13.81 -15.20 -7.89
C ARG A 57 -14.42 -15.83 -6.63
N TRP A 58 -13.60 -16.10 -5.61
CA TRP A 58 -14.11 -16.67 -4.38
C TRP A 58 -14.94 -15.63 -3.62
N LYS A 59 -16.07 -16.06 -3.06
CA LYS A 59 -17.07 -15.18 -2.43
C LYS A 59 -16.52 -14.29 -1.30
N TYR A 60 -15.42 -14.70 -0.66
CA TYR A 60 -14.77 -13.94 0.41
C TYR A 60 -13.58 -13.10 -0.06
N THR A 61 -13.11 -13.24 -1.31
CA THR A 61 -11.90 -12.54 -1.79
C THR A 61 -12.07 -11.03 -1.70
N SER A 62 -13.21 -10.47 -2.11
CA SER A 62 -13.42 -9.01 -2.03
C SER A 62 -13.43 -8.50 -0.57
N THR A 63 -14.00 -9.27 0.36
CA THR A 63 -14.05 -8.92 1.79
C THR A 63 -12.70 -9.10 2.50
N LEU A 64 -11.95 -10.15 2.17
CA LEU A 64 -10.66 -10.41 2.82
C LEU A 64 -9.55 -9.51 2.28
N THR A 65 -9.59 -9.16 0.99
CA THR A 65 -8.56 -8.30 0.37
C THR A 65 -8.65 -6.83 0.79
N ILE A 66 -9.78 -6.38 1.36
CA ILE A 66 -9.90 -5.03 1.91
C ILE A 66 -9.35 -4.89 3.34
N LEU A 67 -9.18 -6.00 4.07
CA LEU A 67 -8.70 -5.96 5.47
C LEU A 67 -7.25 -5.46 5.58
N PRO A 68 -6.27 -5.94 4.78
CA PRO A 68 -4.90 -5.44 4.89
C PRO A 68 -4.76 -3.94 4.58
N PRO A 69 -5.34 -3.38 3.49
CA PRO A 69 -5.29 -1.95 3.24
C PRO A 69 -5.95 -1.12 4.36
N LEU A 70 -7.04 -1.60 4.95
CA LEU A 70 -7.68 -0.92 6.09
C LEU A 70 -6.76 -0.91 7.32
N LEU A 71 -6.15 -2.05 7.64
CA LEU A 71 -5.18 -2.15 8.74
C LEU A 71 -3.98 -1.22 8.51
N HIS A 72 -3.38 -1.25 7.31
CA HIS A 72 -2.24 -0.41 6.97
C HIS A 72 -2.60 1.08 6.95
N SER A 73 -3.81 1.44 6.49
CA SER A 73 -4.31 2.82 6.54
C SER A 73 -4.53 3.29 7.99
N ALA A 74 -5.01 2.42 8.88
CA ALA A 74 -5.16 2.74 10.30
C ALA A 74 -3.79 2.96 10.98
N ILE A 75 -2.82 2.06 10.73
CA ILE A 75 -1.45 2.22 11.22
C ILE A 75 -0.82 3.51 10.69
N TYR A 76 -0.97 3.78 9.39
CA TYR A 76 -0.55 5.02 8.75
C TYR A 76 -1.14 6.24 9.47
N LEU A 77 -2.46 6.27 9.68
CA LEU A 77 -3.16 7.39 10.30
C LEU A 77 -2.68 7.65 11.73
N LEU A 78 -2.55 6.60 12.54
CA LEU A 78 -2.10 6.72 13.93
C LEU A 78 -0.62 7.12 14.05
N THR A 79 0.21 6.63 13.13
CA THR A 79 1.63 6.99 13.08
C THR A 79 1.80 8.45 12.66
N MET A 80 1.11 8.87 11.59
CA MET A 80 1.12 10.26 11.14
C MET A 80 0.56 11.20 12.22
N GLY A 81 -0.52 10.81 12.90
CA GLY A 81 -1.06 11.55 14.03
C GLY A 81 -0.05 11.68 15.18
N SER A 82 0.71 10.63 15.49
CA SER A 82 1.76 10.68 16.51
C SER A 82 2.87 11.66 16.11
N LEU A 83 3.34 11.61 14.86
CA LEU A 83 4.36 12.53 14.35
C LEU A 83 3.93 14.00 14.46
N ILE A 84 2.67 14.30 14.09
CA ILE A 84 2.12 15.65 14.20
C ILE A 84 2.00 16.09 15.68
N LEU A 85 1.64 15.19 16.59
CA LEU A 85 1.52 15.51 18.01
C LEU A 85 2.87 15.65 18.73
N ASP A 86 3.89 14.96 18.25
CA ASP A 86 5.24 14.98 18.82
C ASP A 86 6.04 16.19 18.33
N ASP A 87 5.94 16.52 17.04
CA ASP A 87 6.63 17.66 16.42
C ASP A 87 5.85 18.16 15.19
N ALA A 88 4.82 18.97 15.44
CA ALA A 88 3.93 19.51 14.41
C ALA A 88 4.68 20.41 13.42
N GLU A 89 5.62 21.22 13.89
CA GLU A 89 6.36 22.17 13.06
C GLU A 89 7.24 21.42 12.05
N ARG A 90 7.99 20.43 12.51
CA ARG A 90 8.83 19.61 11.63
C ARG A 90 8.02 18.73 10.68
N THR A 91 6.87 18.21 11.13
CA THR A 91 6.04 17.30 10.33
C THR A 91 5.18 18.04 9.29
N LEU A 92 4.57 19.16 9.66
CA LEU A 92 3.70 19.94 8.77
C LEU A 92 4.46 21.01 7.97
N GLY A 93 5.62 21.46 8.47
CA GLY A 93 6.53 22.38 7.78
C GLY A 93 7.46 21.69 6.77
N ALA A 94 7.32 20.38 6.60
CA ALA A 94 7.98 19.59 5.58
C ALA A 94 7.69 20.11 4.16
N ASP A 95 8.74 20.44 3.40
CA ASP A 95 8.61 20.86 2.00
C ASP A 95 8.51 19.65 1.06
N PHE A 96 7.30 19.37 0.57
CA PHE A 96 7.03 18.32 -0.41
C PHE A 96 7.12 18.79 -1.86
N THR A 97 7.42 20.08 -2.10
CA THR A 97 7.49 20.65 -3.45
C THR A 97 8.87 20.52 -4.09
N THR A 98 9.90 20.28 -3.28
CA THR A 98 11.28 20.08 -3.72
C THR A 98 11.77 18.67 -3.44
N LEU A 99 12.62 18.13 -4.33
CA LEU A 99 13.24 16.82 -4.13
C LEU A 99 14.10 16.79 -2.85
N GLU A 100 14.80 17.89 -2.57
CA GLU A 100 15.64 18.05 -1.38
C GLU A 100 14.81 18.03 -0.09
N GLY A 101 13.68 18.73 -0.06
CA GLY A 101 12.76 18.71 1.08
C GLY A 101 12.24 17.30 1.37
N VAL A 102 11.76 16.60 0.33
CA VAL A 102 11.29 15.21 0.46
C VAL A 102 12.41 14.28 0.94
N ALA A 103 13.61 14.37 0.37
CA ALA A 103 14.75 13.54 0.75
C ALA A 103 15.15 13.77 2.22
N THR A 104 15.14 15.03 2.67
CA THR A 104 15.50 15.41 4.03
C THR A 104 14.56 14.79 5.06
N ILE A 105 13.24 14.79 4.80
CA ILE A 105 12.25 14.18 5.70
C ILE A 105 12.55 12.69 5.93
N PHE A 106 12.80 11.95 4.84
CA PHE A 106 13.06 10.52 4.93
C PHE A 106 14.42 10.19 5.54
N GLN A 107 15.44 11.03 5.32
CA GLN A 107 16.76 10.86 5.94
C GLN A 107 16.75 11.12 7.44
N GLN A 108 15.96 12.10 7.89
CA GLN A 108 15.96 12.54 9.28
C GLN A 108 14.94 11.81 10.16
N ASN A 109 13.97 11.09 9.58
CA ASN A 109 12.85 10.51 10.32
C ASN A 109 12.50 9.09 9.84
N HIS A 110 12.92 8.07 10.58
CA HIS A 110 12.57 6.68 10.28
C HIS A 110 11.07 6.39 10.36
N ASN A 111 10.35 7.06 11.26
CA ASN A 111 8.89 6.95 11.34
C ASN A 111 8.22 7.54 10.08
N ALA A 112 8.82 8.54 9.43
CA ALA A 112 8.31 9.05 8.15
C ALA A 112 8.53 8.03 7.01
N VAL A 113 9.67 7.34 6.97
CA VAL A 113 9.92 6.21 6.04
C VAL A 113 8.87 5.12 6.23
N PHE A 114 8.61 4.73 7.48
CA PHE A 114 7.60 3.74 7.82
C PHE A 114 6.21 4.13 7.33
N VAL A 115 5.80 5.38 7.56
CA VAL A 115 4.52 5.93 7.09
C VAL A 115 4.43 5.89 5.56
N GLY A 116 5.49 6.32 4.85
CA GLY A 116 5.54 6.25 3.40
C GLY A 116 5.42 4.82 2.87
N TRP A 117 6.07 3.86 3.51
CA TRP A 117 6.00 2.46 3.12
C TRP A 117 4.60 1.86 3.30
N PHE A 118 3.97 2.09 4.46
CA PHE A 118 2.62 1.59 4.73
C PHE A 118 1.56 2.25 3.84
N HIS A 119 1.79 3.50 3.43
CA HIS A 119 1.00 4.15 2.39
C HIS A 119 1.07 3.38 1.07
N TYR A 120 2.28 3.06 0.57
CA TYR A 120 2.44 2.30 -0.67
C TYR A 120 1.78 0.92 -0.59
N LEU A 121 2.01 0.16 0.49
CA LEU A 121 1.39 -1.16 0.67
C LEU A 121 -0.14 -1.13 0.61
N ALA A 122 -0.75 -0.13 1.26
CA ALA A 122 -2.20 0.04 1.27
C ALA A 122 -2.72 0.40 -0.13
N PHE A 123 -2.14 1.41 -0.78
CA PHE A 123 -2.59 1.90 -2.07
C PHE A 123 -2.35 0.89 -3.19
N ASP A 124 -1.18 0.25 -3.26
CA ASP A 124 -0.86 -0.73 -4.30
C ASP A 124 -1.81 -1.93 -4.24
N LEU A 125 -2.12 -2.43 -3.05
CA LEU A 125 -3.08 -3.52 -2.90
C LEU A 125 -4.52 -3.10 -3.24
N LEU A 126 -4.93 -1.85 -2.93
CA LEU A 126 -6.23 -1.32 -3.38
C LEU A 126 -6.32 -1.22 -4.90
N ILE A 127 -5.24 -0.81 -5.56
CA ILE A 127 -5.15 -0.78 -7.03
C ILE A 127 -5.16 -2.20 -7.60
N GLY A 128 -4.41 -3.14 -7.03
CA GLY A 128 -4.45 -4.55 -7.41
C GLY A 128 -5.84 -5.16 -7.27
N ARG A 129 -6.53 -4.86 -6.17
CA ARG A 129 -7.94 -5.24 -5.95
C ARG A 129 -8.83 -4.66 -7.04
N THR A 130 -8.68 -3.38 -7.36
CA THR A 130 -9.46 -2.69 -8.39
C THR A 130 -9.26 -3.31 -9.78
N ILE A 131 -8.01 -3.61 -10.15
CA ILE A 131 -7.66 -4.31 -11.40
C ILE A 131 -8.38 -5.66 -11.47
N CYS A 132 -8.28 -6.46 -10.40
CA CYS A 132 -8.88 -7.78 -10.34
C CYS A 132 -10.42 -7.71 -10.43
N GLU A 133 -11.06 -6.84 -9.65
CA GLU A 133 -12.52 -6.68 -9.66
C GLU A 133 -13.04 -6.13 -10.99
N ASP A 134 -12.34 -5.17 -11.60
CA ASP A 134 -12.69 -4.67 -12.94
C ASP A 134 -12.61 -5.77 -14.00
N SER A 135 -11.54 -6.57 -13.99
CA SER A 135 -11.37 -7.66 -14.96
C SER A 135 -12.49 -8.70 -14.86
N ILE A 136 -12.88 -9.06 -13.64
CA ILE A 136 -13.98 -10.01 -13.39
C ILE A 136 -15.31 -9.40 -13.85
N ARG A 137 -15.58 -8.15 -13.47
CA ARG A 137 -16.82 -7.44 -13.83
C ARG A 137 -16.99 -7.36 -15.35
N ARG A 138 -15.90 -7.16 -16.08
CA ARG A 138 -15.91 -7.07 -17.54
C ARG A 138 -15.88 -8.45 -18.24
N GLY A 139 -15.88 -9.54 -17.49
CA GLY A 139 -16.03 -10.90 -18.02
C GLY A 139 -14.72 -11.58 -18.45
N ALA A 140 -13.57 -11.14 -17.94
CA ALA A 140 -12.28 -11.77 -18.24
C ALA A 140 -12.31 -13.28 -17.96
N SER A 141 -11.88 -14.12 -18.91
CA SER A 141 -11.84 -15.57 -18.67
C SER A 141 -10.77 -15.95 -17.63
N TRP A 142 -10.81 -17.18 -17.10
CA TRP A 142 -9.74 -17.69 -16.22
C TRP A 142 -8.36 -17.64 -16.91
N LYS A 143 -8.29 -18.00 -18.19
CA LYS A 143 -7.06 -17.91 -18.98
C LYS A 143 -6.58 -16.46 -19.11
N GLY A 144 -7.50 -15.51 -19.33
CA GLY A 144 -7.18 -14.08 -19.37
C GLY A 144 -6.66 -13.56 -18.03
N HIS A 145 -7.23 -14.04 -16.92
CA HIS A 145 -6.74 -13.73 -15.58
C HIS A 145 -5.30 -14.19 -15.39
N VAL A 146 -5.00 -15.44 -15.69
CA VAL A 146 -3.66 -16.01 -15.50
C VAL A 146 -2.62 -15.37 -16.42
N LEU A 147 -2.95 -15.13 -17.70
CA LEU A 147 -1.98 -14.63 -18.68
C LEU A 147 -1.73 -13.13 -18.63
N PHE A 148 -2.72 -12.33 -18.21
CA PHE A 148 -2.64 -10.88 -18.28
C PHE A 148 -2.84 -10.21 -16.92
N VAL A 149 -3.86 -10.61 -16.16
CA VAL A 149 -4.16 -9.97 -14.86
C VAL A 149 -3.07 -10.29 -13.84
N ILE A 150 -2.62 -11.54 -13.71
CA ILE A 150 -1.56 -11.90 -12.76
C ILE A 150 -0.25 -11.13 -13.03
N PRO A 151 0.27 -11.02 -14.27
CA PRO A 151 1.41 -10.15 -14.54
C PRO A 151 1.17 -8.68 -14.19
N CYS A 152 -0.03 -8.15 -14.45
CA CYS A 152 -0.38 -6.79 -14.03
C CYS A 152 -0.37 -6.65 -12.50
N LEU A 153 -0.92 -7.62 -11.76
CA LEU A 153 -0.88 -7.65 -10.30
C LEU A 153 0.55 -7.71 -9.77
N LEU A 154 1.42 -8.50 -10.40
CA LEU A 154 2.85 -8.57 -10.04
C LEU A 154 3.54 -7.22 -10.25
N PHE A 155 3.27 -6.55 -11.38
CA PHE A 155 3.80 -5.21 -11.64
C PHE A 155 3.20 -4.15 -10.72
N THR A 156 1.93 -4.27 -10.29
CA THR A 156 1.37 -3.37 -9.28
C THR A 156 2.01 -3.63 -7.93
N PHE A 157 2.27 -4.88 -7.57
CA PHE A 157 2.93 -5.23 -6.32
C PHE A 157 4.37 -4.70 -6.23
N MET A 158 5.13 -4.72 -7.35
CA MET A 158 6.53 -4.31 -7.35
C MET A 158 6.76 -2.85 -7.77
N LEU A 159 5.91 -2.33 -8.65
CA LEU A 159 6.09 -1.07 -9.35
C LEU A 159 4.79 -0.25 -9.40
N GLY A 160 3.87 -0.45 -8.44
CA GLY A 160 2.62 0.29 -8.22
C GLY A 160 1.92 0.76 -9.50
N PRO A 161 2.19 1.99 -9.96
CA PRO A 161 1.59 2.57 -11.17
C PRO A 161 1.82 1.76 -12.46
N ILE A 162 2.94 1.07 -12.61
CA ILE A 162 3.27 0.35 -13.86
C ILE A 162 2.30 -0.81 -14.09
N GLY A 163 1.91 -1.54 -13.04
CA GLY A 163 0.92 -2.61 -13.20
C GLY A 163 -0.47 -2.10 -13.56
N TRP A 164 -0.86 -0.93 -13.04
CA TRP A 164 -2.12 -0.28 -13.41
C TRP A 164 -2.14 0.17 -14.87
N ILE A 165 -1.07 0.82 -15.34
CA ILE A 165 -0.93 1.21 -16.74
C ILE A 165 -0.92 -0.03 -17.64
N SER A 166 -0.21 -1.10 -17.23
CA SER A 166 -0.17 -2.37 -17.96
C SER A 166 -1.57 -2.97 -18.11
N TYR A 167 -2.38 -2.94 -17.04
CA TYR A 167 -3.75 -3.42 -17.07
C TYR A 167 -4.64 -2.61 -18.03
N ILE A 168 -4.51 -1.29 -18.04
CA ILE A 168 -5.26 -0.43 -18.96
C ILE A 168 -4.85 -0.72 -20.41
N ALA A 169 -3.55 -0.87 -20.68
CA ALA A 169 -3.05 -1.17 -22.02
C ALA A 169 -3.51 -2.55 -22.51
N LEU A 170 -3.51 -3.56 -21.63
CA LEU A 170 -3.88 -4.95 -21.96
C LEU A 170 -5.39 -5.21 -21.86
N SER A 171 -6.15 -4.27 -21.31
CA SER A 171 -7.60 -4.39 -21.09
C SER A 171 -8.40 -4.83 -22.32
N PRO A 172 -8.09 -4.43 -23.57
CA PRO A 172 -8.80 -4.93 -24.75
C PRO A 172 -8.58 -6.43 -25.00
N LEU A 173 -7.38 -6.94 -24.69
CA LEU A 173 -7.01 -8.35 -24.88
C LEU A 173 -7.60 -9.25 -23.78
N ILE A 174 -7.73 -8.70 -22.56
CA ILE A 174 -8.24 -9.42 -21.38
C ILE A 174 -9.72 -9.80 -21.54
N LEU A 175 -10.52 -8.99 -22.25
CA LEU A 175 -11.96 -9.19 -22.37
C LEU A 175 -12.39 -10.20 -23.44
N GLY A 176 -11.49 -10.58 -24.34
CA GLY A 176 -11.89 -11.22 -25.59
C GLY A 176 -12.76 -10.30 -26.44
N SER A 177 -12.70 -10.47 -27.75
CA SER A 177 -13.42 -9.70 -28.76
C SER A 177 -14.95 -9.94 -28.75
N SER A 178 -15.62 -9.75 -27.61
CA SER A 178 -17.08 -9.90 -27.49
C SER A 178 -17.84 -8.57 -27.67
N MET A 179 -17.14 -7.42 -27.66
CA MET A 179 -17.76 -6.08 -27.81
C MET A 179 -17.76 -5.51 -29.24
N GLN A 180 -17.64 -6.33 -30.29
CA GLN A 180 -17.73 -5.83 -31.68
C GLN A 180 -19.01 -6.23 -32.44
N SER A 181 -19.87 -7.08 -31.87
CA SER A 181 -20.99 -7.65 -32.63
C SER A 181 -22.33 -6.89 -32.56
N SER A 182 -22.51 -5.84 -31.75
CA SER A 182 -23.85 -5.24 -31.58
C SER A 182 -24.17 -4.00 -32.44
N ASN A 183 -23.21 -3.47 -33.22
CA ASN A 183 -23.41 -2.21 -33.97
C ASN A 183 -23.55 -2.37 -35.49
N THR A 184 -23.44 -3.57 -36.06
CA THR A 184 -23.48 -3.77 -37.53
C THR A 184 -24.82 -4.25 -38.08
N THR A 185 -25.80 -4.60 -37.24
CA THR A 185 -27.12 -5.08 -37.72
C THR A 185 -28.15 -3.96 -37.90
N LYS A 186 -27.91 -2.75 -37.37
CA LYS A 186 -28.90 -1.66 -37.38
C LYS A 186 -28.85 -0.73 -38.60
N THR A 187 -27.89 -0.91 -39.51
CA THR A 187 -27.69 -0.03 -40.68
C THR A 187 -28.05 -0.65 -42.03
N LYS A 188 -28.62 -1.86 -42.07
CA LYS A 188 -29.05 -2.50 -43.33
C LYS A 188 -30.55 -2.48 -43.62
N ASN A 189 -31.38 -1.92 -42.74
CA ASN A 189 -32.84 -1.88 -42.91
C ASN A 189 -33.42 -0.45 -42.83
N ASN A 190 -32.87 0.50 -43.58
CA ASN A 190 -33.55 1.75 -43.93
C ASN A 190 -33.23 2.12 -45.37
#